data_AF-A0A4Y9XPE9-F1
#
_entry.id   AF-A0A4Y9XPE9-F1
#
_cell.length_a   1.000
_cell.length_b   1.000
_cell.length_c   1.000
_cell.angle_alpha   90.00
_cell.angle_beta   90.00
_cell.angle_gamma   90.00
#
_symmetry.space_group_name_H-M   'P 1'
#
loop_
_entity.id
_entity.type
_entity.pdbx_description
1 polymer ?
#
loop_
_entity_poly.entity_id
_entity_poly.type
_entity_poly.pdbx_seq_one_letter_code
_entity_poly.pdbx_strand_id
1 'polypeptide(L)'
;MDPNIIFIDDIEPTQPVDLSQWIRAGKVFNASPQSVRNALAERISLSADARALLPSNDTTISDFLEFRAPRLVKTLQIVSPASCFSDIQANKTVLSMLQDDVPLPAFVSALRSVAGQAILDGKVSIRDWRHSGIFLPLDAIGLWQDMAKIIEAQQAWVKACFWLEKQVQRNPALKDHQDRVERTLAHVPWNQVLGRLGNFISSSETAIILSNEWICDGLIDTMLTALATRLRSANPKRAGEVLLATHLLAEQIVGYEPVDSARLSNELQRCTQHLVKHPGRSNPHCRSF
;
A
#
# COMPACT_ATOMS: atom_id res chain seq x y z
N MET A 1 9.06 -13.41 31.30
CA MET A 1 10.17 -12.44 31.20
C MET A 1 10.87 -12.74 29.88
N ASP A 2 10.52 -12.03 28.82
CA ASP A 2 11.08 -12.23 27.48
C ASP A 2 12.36 -11.39 27.32
N PRO A 3 13.54 -12.02 27.17
CA PRO A 3 14.79 -11.32 26.97
C PRO A 3 15.09 -11.28 25.47
N ASN A 4 14.76 -10.16 24.81
CA ASN A 4 15.39 -9.62 23.58
C ASN A 4 14.45 -8.61 22.92
N ILE A 5 14.23 -7.47 23.58
CA ILE A 5 13.78 -6.26 22.89
C ILE A 5 15.07 -5.59 22.40
N ILE A 6 15.35 -5.69 21.10
CA ILE A 6 16.37 -4.86 20.46
C ILE A 6 15.80 -3.44 20.49
N PHE A 7 16.30 -2.63 21.42
CA PHE A 7 16.10 -1.19 21.35
C PHE A 7 16.82 -0.74 20.07
N ILE A 8 16.05 -0.33 19.08
CA ILE A 8 16.59 0.37 17.92
C ILE A 8 17.10 1.68 18.50
N ASP A 9 18.42 1.75 18.72
CA ASP A 9 19.10 2.92 19.25
C ASP A 9 18.65 4.18 18.49
N ASP A 10 18.49 5.25 19.26
CA ASP A 10 18.07 6.59 18.85
C ASP A 10 18.55 6.93 17.43
N ILE A 11 17.60 7.02 16.49
CA ILE A 11 17.86 7.57 15.17
C ILE A 11 18.28 9.01 15.38
N GLU A 12 19.59 9.28 15.35
CA GLU A 12 20.12 10.64 15.44
C GLU A 12 19.38 11.53 14.44
N PRO A 13 18.86 12.70 14.87
CA PRO A 13 18.11 13.59 14.00
C PRO A 13 18.98 13.95 12.80
N THR A 14 18.59 13.46 11.62
CA THR A 14 19.37 13.64 10.41
C THR A 14 19.46 15.14 10.13
N GLN A 15 20.67 15.68 10.12
CA GLN A 15 20.88 17.10 9.85
C GLN A 15 20.23 17.49 8.51
N PRO A 16 19.57 18.66 8.43
CA PRO A 16 18.90 19.09 7.21
C PRO A 16 19.90 19.20 6.06
N VAL A 17 19.60 18.54 4.95
CA VAL A 17 20.46 18.53 3.76
C VAL A 17 20.39 19.89 3.07
N ASP A 18 21.53 20.54 2.88
CA ASP A 18 21.61 21.77 2.09
C ASP A 18 21.45 21.47 0.58
N LEU A 19 20.23 21.70 0.07
CA LEU A 19 19.90 21.49 -1.34
C LEU A 19 20.41 22.61 -2.27
N SER A 20 20.92 23.73 -1.72
CA SER A 20 21.38 24.86 -2.54
C SER A 20 22.55 24.49 -3.47
N GLN A 21 23.43 23.59 -3.02
CA GLN A 21 24.56 23.08 -3.80
C GLN A 21 24.15 22.04 -4.85
N TRP A 22 22.89 21.63 -4.87
CA TRP A 22 22.38 20.57 -5.74
C TRP A 22 21.47 21.14 -6.83
N ILE A 23 20.63 22.10 -6.47
CA ILE A 23 19.69 22.75 -7.38
C ILE A 23 20.45 23.67 -8.34
N ARG A 24 20.17 23.54 -9.65
CA ARG A 24 20.80 24.22 -10.79
C ARG A 24 22.30 23.96 -10.95
N ALA A 25 22.83 22.92 -10.30
CA ALA A 25 24.26 22.57 -10.36
C ALA A 25 24.61 21.62 -11.53
N GLY A 26 23.67 21.31 -12.43
CA GLY A 26 23.89 20.37 -13.54
C GLY A 26 24.11 18.92 -13.07
N LYS A 27 23.64 18.58 -11.87
CA LYS A 27 23.81 17.24 -11.27
C LYS A 27 22.72 16.29 -11.75
N VAL A 28 23.06 15.00 -11.80
CA VAL A 28 22.15 13.92 -12.18
C VAL A 28 21.51 13.31 -10.93
N PHE A 29 20.18 13.20 -10.91
CA PHE A 29 19.42 12.68 -9.78
C PHE A 29 19.85 11.28 -9.34
N ASN A 30 20.04 10.37 -10.30
CA ASN A 30 20.45 8.98 -10.01
C ASN A 30 21.87 8.87 -9.41
N ALA A 31 22.72 9.88 -9.62
CA ALA A 31 24.07 9.95 -9.04
C ALA A 31 24.09 10.69 -7.67
N SER A 32 22.94 11.15 -7.18
CA SER A 32 22.84 11.92 -5.94
C SER A 32 22.84 11.01 -4.70
N PRO A 33 23.47 11.42 -3.59
CA PRO A 33 23.43 10.71 -2.32
C PRO A 33 21.99 10.45 -1.84
N GLN A 34 21.82 9.40 -1.03
CA GLN A 34 20.50 9.04 -0.50
C GLN A 34 19.83 10.18 0.29
N SER A 35 20.61 10.96 1.05
CA SER A 35 20.11 12.09 1.82
C SER A 35 19.47 13.17 0.93
N VAL A 36 20.08 13.48 -0.22
CA VAL A 36 19.54 14.39 -1.23
C VAL A 36 18.26 13.81 -1.85
N ARG A 37 18.27 12.52 -2.19
CA ARG A 37 17.09 11.84 -2.76
C ARG A 37 15.91 11.87 -1.79
N ASN A 38 16.15 11.65 -0.49
CA ASN A 38 15.13 11.72 0.55
C ASN A 38 14.57 13.15 0.67
N ALA A 39 15.43 14.17 0.76
CA ALA A 39 15.01 15.56 0.85
C ALA A 39 14.20 16.02 -0.38
N LEU A 40 14.53 15.52 -1.58
CA LEU A 40 13.75 15.76 -2.79
C LEU A 40 12.41 15.00 -2.78
N ALA A 41 12.39 13.76 -2.27
CA ALA A 41 11.17 12.98 -2.10
C ALA A 41 10.19 13.64 -1.12
N GLU A 42 10.69 14.28 -0.07
CA GLU A 42 9.88 15.07 0.88
C GLU A 42 9.19 16.26 0.21
N ARG A 43 9.87 16.96 -0.72
CA ARG A 43 9.29 18.12 -1.44
C ARG A 43 8.10 17.78 -2.33
N ILE A 44 8.01 16.53 -2.80
CA ILE A 44 6.88 16.03 -3.60
C ILE A 44 5.88 15.23 -2.77
N SER A 45 6.19 15.00 -1.50
CA SER A 45 5.30 14.32 -0.57
C SER A 45 4.28 15.30 -0.01
N LEU A 46 3.09 14.79 0.28
CA LEU A 46 2.02 15.59 0.85
C LEU A 46 2.40 16.06 2.26
N SER A 47 2.23 17.35 2.53
CA SER A 47 2.43 17.93 3.88
C SER A 47 1.45 17.33 4.90
N ALA A 48 1.80 17.39 6.18
CA ALA A 48 0.94 16.88 7.25
C ALA A 48 -0.43 17.60 7.26
N ASP A 49 -0.43 18.93 7.07
CA ASP A 49 -1.64 19.74 7.03
C ASP A 49 -2.55 19.34 5.86
N ALA A 50 -1.97 19.10 4.68
CA ALA A 50 -2.75 18.64 3.53
C ALA A 50 -3.25 17.20 3.69
N ARG A 51 -2.47 16.33 4.34
CA ARG A 51 -2.88 14.96 4.64
C ARG A 51 -4.06 14.92 5.61
N ALA A 52 -4.14 15.86 6.55
CA ALA A 52 -5.28 15.99 7.46
C ALA A 52 -6.61 16.33 6.76
N LEU A 53 -6.55 16.78 5.49
CA LEU A 53 -7.74 17.02 4.67
C LEU A 53 -8.26 15.74 3.98
N LEU A 54 -7.49 14.66 4.00
CA LEU A 54 -7.86 13.36 3.46
C LEU A 54 -8.46 12.47 4.56
N PRO A 55 -9.27 11.45 4.20
CA PRO A 55 -9.72 10.44 5.16
C PRO A 55 -8.52 9.78 5.86
N SER A 56 -8.53 9.77 7.19
CA SER A 56 -7.53 9.06 7.98
C SER A 56 -7.62 7.56 7.70
N ASN A 57 -6.53 6.82 7.85
CA ASN A 57 -6.57 5.35 7.80
C ASN A 57 -7.50 4.75 8.88
N ASP A 58 -7.76 5.50 9.95
CA ASP A 58 -8.67 5.13 11.04
C ASP A 58 -10.15 5.47 10.77
N THR A 59 -10.45 6.19 9.68
CA THR A 59 -11.84 6.48 9.29
C THR A 59 -12.58 5.18 9.01
N THR A 60 -13.80 5.02 9.56
CA THR A 60 -14.59 3.80 9.36
C THR A 60 -14.95 3.62 7.89
N ILE A 61 -15.20 2.39 7.44
CA ILE A 61 -15.61 2.13 6.05
C ILE A 61 -16.92 2.88 5.72
N SER A 62 -17.85 2.98 6.68
CA SER A 62 -19.09 3.73 6.50
C SER A 62 -18.82 5.22 6.23
N ASP A 63 -18.08 5.89 7.11
CA ASP A 63 -17.77 7.32 6.95
C ASP A 63 -16.89 7.57 5.71
N PHE A 64 -16.00 6.62 5.41
CA PHE A 64 -15.15 6.65 4.22
C PHE A 64 -15.96 6.62 2.93
N LEU A 65 -17.07 5.89 2.88
CA LEU A 65 -17.95 5.85 1.71
C LEU A 65 -18.77 7.14 1.53
N GLU A 66 -18.97 7.91 2.60
CA GLU A 66 -19.63 9.23 2.54
C GLU A 66 -18.68 10.34 2.05
N PHE A 67 -17.35 10.11 2.13
CA PHE A 67 -16.36 11.04 1.63
C PHE A 67 -16.50 11.25 0.12
N ARG A 68 -16.63 12.51 -0.31
CA ARG A 68 -16.77 12.85 -1.74
C ARG A 68 -15.40 12.98 -2.39
N ALA A 69 -14.87 11.87 -2.90
CA ALA A 69 -13.64 11.91 -3.67
C ALA A 69 -13.86 12.56 -5.05
N PRO A 70 -12.87 13.30 -5.58
CA PRO A 70 -12.88 13.79 -6.94
C PRO A 70 -12.88 12.66 -7.97
N ARG A 71 -13.17 12.98 -9.23
CA ARG A 71 -13.23 11.97 -10.29
C ARG A 71 -11.83 11.62 -10.77
N LEU A 72 -11.58 10.35 -11.03
CA LEU A 72 -10.39 9.91 -11.75
C LEU A 72 -10.56 10.17 -13.25
N VAL A 73 -9.63 10.91 -13.84
CA VAL A 73 -9.61 11.17 -15.29
C VAL A 73 -9.33 9.86 -16.03
N LYS A 74 -10.21 9.48 -16.95
CA LYS A 74 -10.07 8.27 -17.78
C LYS A 74 -9.41 8.52 -19.14
N THR A 75 -9.25 9.78 -19.54
CA THR A 75 -8.65 10.13 -20.82
C THR A 75 -7.13 9.97 -20.78
N LEU A 76 -6.57 9.53 -21.89
CA LEU A 76 -5.13 9.37 -22.06
C LEU A 76 -4.45 10.74 -21.99
N GLN A 77 -3.47 10.90 -21.09
CA GLN A 77 -2.65 12.10 -21.04
C GLN A 77 -1.54 12.01 -22.10
N ILE A 78 -1.60 12.86 -23.13
CA ILE A 78 -0.64 12.88 -24.26
C ILE A 78 0.60 13.75 -23.94
N VAL A 79 0.66 14.37 -22.76
CA VAL A 79 1.73 15.32 -22.41
C VAL A 79 2.93 14.59 -21.84
N SER A 80 4.14 15.03 -22.21
CA SER A 80 5.38 14.53 -21.61
C SER A 80 5.45 14.91 -20.12
N PRO A 81 5.67 13.96 -19.19
CA PRO A 81 5.76 14.27 -17.76
C PRO A 81 6.83 15.32 -17.45
N ALA A 82 8.00 15.25 -18.11
CA ALA A 82 9.08 16.20 -17.91
C ALA A 82 8.71 17.64 -18.32
N SER A 83 7.88 17.80 -19.36
CA SER A 83 7.44 19.13 -19.81
C SER A 83 6.42 19.79 -18.88
N CYS A 84 5.90 19.06 -17.90
CA CYS A 84 4.95 19.60 -16.93
C CYS A 84 5.64 20.45 -15.85
N PHE A 85 6.97 20.38 -15.67
CA PHE A 85 7.65 21.15 -14.62
C PHE A 85 8.01 22.57 -15.08
N SER A 86 7.79 23.56 -14.21
CA SER A 86 8.03 24.97 -14.51
C SER A 86 8.88 25.65 -13.44
N ASP A 87 9.60 26.68 -13.88
CA ASP A 87 10.35 27.68 -13.11
C ASP A 87 9.45 28.79 -12.53
N ILE A 88 8.18 28.86 -12.95
CA ILE A 88 7.18 29.81 -12.44
C ILE A 88 6.65 29.31 -11.09
N GLN A 89 6.42 30.22 -10.14
CA GLN A 89 5.88 29.84 -8.82
C GLN A 89 4.44 29.31 -8.92
N ALA A 90 4.10 28.40 -7.99
CA ALA A 90 2.75 27.88 -7.90
C ALA A 90 1.75 29.02 -7.62
N ASN A 91 0.64 29.03 -8.34
CA ASN A 91 -0.46 29.98 -8.17
C ASN A 91 -1.75 29.30 -7.68
N LYS A 92 -1.71 27.99 -7.45
CA LYS A 92 -2.80 27.20 -6.88
C LYS A 92 -2.37 26.58 -5.55
N THR A 93 -3.30 26.39 -4.63
CA THR A 93 -3.04 25.74 -3.33
C THR A 93 -3.53 24.30 -3.34
N VAL A 94 -2.90 23.44 -2.53
CA VAL A 94 -3.30 22.04 -2.37
C VAL A 94 -4.77 21.90 -1.95
N LEU A 95 -5.26 22.77 -1.07
CA LEU A 95 -6.68 22.77 -0.64
C LEU A 95 -7.65 22.93 -1.82
N SER A 96 -7.35 23.85 -2.74
CA SER A 96 -8.18 24.07 -3.93
C SER A 96 -8.15 22.90 -4.92
N MET A 97 -7.16 22.00 -4.80
CA MET A 97 -7.03 20.83 -5.66
C MET A 97 -7.87 19.64 -5.21
N LEU A 98 -8.43 19.65 -3.99
CA LEU A 98 -9.27 18.55 -3.50
C LEU A 98 -10.54 18.33 -4.34
N GLN A 99 -10.97 19.36 -5.08
CA GLN A 99 -12.13 19.32 -5.96
C GLN A 99 -11.77 19.06 -7.42
N ASP A 100 -10.48 19.08 -7.78
CA ASP A 100 -10.04 18.85 -9.15
C ASP A 100 -10.06 17.37 -9.49
N ASP A 101 -10.27 17.04 -10.76
CA ASP A 101 -10.16 15.65 -11.22
C ASP A 101 -8.72 15.10 -10.98
N VAL A 102 -8.58 13.83 -10.65
CA VAL A 102 -7.29 13.18 -10.35
C VAL A 102 -6.71 12.57 -11.63
N PRO A 103 -5.42 12.78 -11.97
CA PRO A 103 -4.80 12.14 -13.13
C PRO A 103 -4.71 10.61 -12.99
N LEU A 104 -4.48 9.90 -14.09
CA LEU A 104 -4.30 8.44 -14.04
C LEU A 104 -3.06 8.07 -13.19
N PRO A 105 -3.11 6.99 -12.37
CA PRO A 105 -2.00 6.59 -11.51
C PRO A 105 -0.69 6.38 -12.26
N ALA A 106 -0.75 5.83 -13.48
CA ALA A 106 0.40 5.64 -14.35
C ALA A 106 1.08 6.97 -14.73
N PHE A 107 0.28 7.99 -15.03
CA PHE A 107 0.79 9.33 -15.35
C PHE A 107 1.40 10.00 -14.11
N VAL A 108 0.75 9.89 -12.95
CA VAL A 108 1.30 10.42 -11.68
C VAL A 108 2.61 9.73 -11.30
N SER A 109 2.72 8.42 -11.52
CA SER A 109 3.96 7.65 -11.34
C SER A 109 5.07 8.15 -12.27
N ALA A 110 4.75 8.41 -13.54
CA ALA A 110 5.70 8.96 -14.50
C ALA A 110 6.12 10.42 -14.18
N LEU A 111 5.22 11.24 -13.63
CA LEU A 111 5.58 12.56 -13.08
C LEU A 111 6.55 12.42 -11.90
N ARG A 112 6.25 11.51 -10.96
CA ARG A 112 7.08 11.27 -9.79
C ARG A 112 8.49 10.80 -10.16
N SER A 113 8.63 9.95 -11.17
CA SER A 113 9.93 9.41 -11.58
C SER A 113 10.87 10.47 -12.16
N VAL A 114 10.33 11.53 -12.79
CA VAL A 114 11.14 12.64 -13.35
C VAL A 114 11.24 13.85 -12.42
N ALA A 115 10.41 13.92 -11.36
CA ALA A 115 10.36 15.07 -10.46
C ALA A 115 11.70 15.38 -9.79
N GLY A 116 12.45 14.34 -9.38
CA GLY A 116 13.76 14.51 -8.74
C GLY A 116 14.74 15.28 -9.62
N GLN A 117 14.85 14.91 -10.91
CA GLN A 117 15.69 15.63 -11.86
C GLN A 117 15.15 17.04 -12.13
N ALA A 118 13.84 17.20 -12.33
CA ALA A 118 13.25 18.51 -12.57
C ALA A 118 13.52 19.51 -11.43
N ILE A 119 13.46 19.06 -10.17
CA ILE A 119 13.78 19.91 -9.01
C ILE A 119 15.27 20.26 -8.99
N LEU A 120 16.16 19.30 -9.29
CA LEU A 120 17.60 19.58 -9.45
C LEU A 120 17.88 20.56 -10.60
N ASP A 121 17.08 20.54 -11.65
CA ASP A 121 17.17 21.51 -12.76
C ASP A 121 16.61 22.90 -12.38
N GLY A 122 16.09 23.06 -11.17
CA GLY A 122 15.59 24.32 -10.63
C GLY A 122 14.14 24.63 -10.95
N LYS A 123 13.34 23.61 -11.29
CA LYS A 123 11.88 23.73 -11.39
C LYS A 123 11.25 23.78 -9.99
N VAL A 124 10.22 24.59 -9.85
CA VAL A 124 9.58 24.93 -8.57
C VAL A 124 8.08 24.63 -8.53
N SER A 125 7.47 24.33 -9.68
CA SER A 125 6.04 24.03 -9.79
C SER A 125 5.75 23.04 -10.92
N ILE A 126 4.49 22.62 -11.01
CA ILE A 126 3.95 21.78 -12.07
C ILE A 126 2.89 22.58 -12.84
N ARG A 127 3.11 22.83 -14.12
CA ARG A 127 2.10 23.35 -15.03
C ARG A 127 0.96 22.34 -15.16
N ASP A 128 -0.26 22.78 -14.87
CA ASP A 128 -1.46 21.98 -15.16
C ASP A 128 -1.64 21.91 -16.68
N TRP A 129 -1.54 20.71 -17.25
CA TRP A 129 -1.71 20.51 -18.69
C TRP A 129 -3.16 20.68 -19.15
N ARG A 130 -4.12 20.70 -18.22
CA ARG A 130 -5.55 20.83 -18.51
C ARG A 130 -5.99 22.28 -18.59
N HIS A 131 -5.30 23.16 -17.85
CA HIS A 131 -5.66 24.57 -17.73
C HIS A 131 -4.43 25.45 -17.95
N SER A 132 -4.43 26.20 -19.05
CA SER A 132 -3.36 27.14 -19.35
C SER A 132 -3.22 28.20 -18.25
N GLY A 133 -1.98 28.50 -17.86
CA GLY A 133 -1.67 29.51 -16.84
C GLY A 133 -1.83 29.04 -15.39
N ILE A 134 -2.18 27.78 -15.13
CA ILE A 134 -2.24 27.22 -13.79
C ILE A 134 -0.92 26.49 -13.46
N PHE A 135 -0.36 26.81 -12.30
CA PHE A 135 0.88 26.26 -11.76
C PHE A 135 0.61 25.72 -10.36
N LEU A 136 0.80 24.41 -10.22
CA LEU A 136 0.52 23.62 -9.03
C LEU A 136 1.81 23.48 -8.20
N PRO A 137 1.70 23.37 -6.87
CA PRO A 137 2.85 23.09 -6.03
C PRO A 137 3.38 21.67 -6.29
N LEU A 138 4.65 21.42 -5.95
CA LEU A 138 5.31 20.13 -6.22
C LEU A 138 4.67 18.96 -5.44
N ASP A 139 4.12 19.23 -4.26
CA ASP A 139 3.41 18.27 -3.41
C ASP A 139 2.03 17.84 -3.98
N ALA A 140 1.57 18.47 -5.06
CA ALA A 140 0.44 18.00 -5.86
C ALA A 140 0.60 16.55 -6.33
N ILE A 141 1.84 16.11 -6.60
CA ILE A 141 2.14 14.71 -6.95
C ILE A 141 1.72 13.79 -5.80
N GLY A 142 2.15 14.10 -4.57
CA GLY A 142 1.77 13.37 -3.37
C GLY A 142 0.26 13.33 -3.17
N LEU A 143 -0.42 14.49 -3.32
CA LEU A 143 -1.87 14.57 -3.23
C LEU A 143 -2.56 13.62 -4.23
N TRP A 144 -2.18 13.67 -5.51
CA TRP A 144 -2.81 12.85 -6.54
C TRP A 144 -2.58 11.36 -6.30
N GLN A 145 -1.41 10.96 -5.79
CA GLN A 145 -1.14 9.56 -5.46
C GLN A 145 -2.02 9.05 -4.32
N ASP A 146 -2.13 9.82 -3.24
CA ASP A 146 -2.95 9.43 -2.09
C ASP A 146 -4.45 9.45 -2.45
N MET A 147 -4.89 10.45 -3.21
CA MET A 147 -6.27 10.54 -3.69
C MET A 147 -6.63 9.41 -4.66
N ALA A 148 -5.72 9.00 -5.54
CA ALA A 148 -5.95 7.86 -6.43
C ALA A 148 -6.21 6.56 -5.64
N LYS A 149 -5.41 6.29 -4.60
CA LYS A 149 -5.61 5.13 -3.71
C LYS A 149 -6.95 5.20 -2.98
N ILE A 150 -7.33 6.37 -2.49
CA ILE A 150 -8.64 6.60 -1.85
C ILE A 150 -9.76 6.28 -2.83
N ILE A 151 -9.70 6.79 -4.06
CA ILE A 151 -10.71 6.55 -5.10
C ILE A 151 -10.81 5.06 -5.42
N GLU A 152 -9.67 4.37 -5.59
CA GLU A 152 -9.63 2.93 -5.88
C GLU A 152 -10.27 2.11 -4.74
N ALA A 153 -9.91 2.42 -3.49
CA ALA A 153 -10.48 1.75 -2.32
C ALA A 153 -11.99 2.04 -2.16
N GLN A 154 -12.44 3.28 -2.40
CA GLN A 154 -13.87 3.60 -2.40
C GLN A 154 -14.61 2.80 -3.47
N GLN A 155 -14.08 2.74 -4.69
CA GLN A 155 -14.70 1.97 -5.78
C GLN A 155 -14.79 0.48 -5.44
N ALA A 156 -13.75 -0.09 -4.81
CA ALA A 156 -13.76 -1.47 -4.34
C ALA A 156 -14.86 -1.70 -3.29
N TRP A 157 -14.97 -0.83 -2.29
CA TRP A 157 -16.01 -0.93 -1.26
C TRP A 157 -17.43 -0.69 -1.78
N VAL A 158 -17.63 0.26 -2.69
CA VAL A 158 -18.94 0.47 -3.33
C VAL A 158 -19.38 -0.78 -4.10
N LYS A 159 -18.47 -1.40 -4.86
CA LYS A 159 -18.75 -2.66 -5.55
C LYS A 159 -19.07 -3.78 -4.54
N ALA A 160 -18.34 -3.84 -3.44
CA ALA A 160 -18.52 -4.84 -2.40
C ALA A 160 -19.90 -4.75 -1.72
N CYS A 161 -20.30 -3.54 -1.32
CA CYS A 161 -21.62 -3.29 -0.74
C CYS A 161 -22.73 -3.63 -1.74
N PHE A 162 -22.59 -3.21 -3.00
CA PHE A 162 -23.56 -3.53 -4.04
C PHE A 162 -23.66 -5.04 -4.34
N TRP A 163 -22.54 -5.76 -4.28
CA TRP A 163 -22.54 -7.21 -4.40
C TRP A 163 -23.29 -7.87 -3.24
N LEU A 164 -23.07 -7.41 -2.00
CA LEU A 164 -23.75 -7.91 -0.81
C LEU A 164 -25.27 -7.72 -0.90
N GLU A 165 -25.73 -6.53 -1.30
CA GLU A 165 -27.14 -6.23 -1.54
C GLU A 165 -27.75 -7.19 -2.57
N LYS A 166 -27.04 -7.45 -3.67
CA LYS A 166 -27.47 -8.41 -4.70
C LYS A 166 -27.58 -9.83 -4.18
N GLN A 167 -26.71 -10.27 -3.26
CA GLN A 167 -26.82 -11.61 -2.69
C GLN A 167 -28.08 -11.76 -1.84
N VAL A 168 -28.46 -10.73 -1.08
CA VAL A 168 -29.70 -10.74 -0.30
C VAL A 168 -30.94 -10.67 -1.19
N GLN A 169 -30.90 -9.89 -2.27
CA GLN A 169 -31.98 -9.90 -3.27
C GLN A 169 -32.20 -11.29 -3.89
N ARG A 170 -31.12 -12.05 -4.12
CA ARG A 170 -31.18 -13.42 -4.65
C ARG A 170 -31.61 -14.44 -3.59
N ASN A 171 -31.17 -14.24 -2.34
CA ASN A 171 -31.48 -15.12 -1.23
C ASN A 171 -31.80 -14.29 0.03
N PRO A 172 -33.09 -13.99 0.28
CA PRO A 172 -33.51 -13.20 1.44
C PRO A 172 -33.11 -13.79 2.79
N ALA A 173 -32.83 -15.10 2.89
CA ALA A 173 -32.33 -15.72 4.11
C ALA A 173 -30.94 -15.20 4.54
N LEU A 174 -30.22 -14.52 3.65
CA LEU A 174 -28.93 -13.89 3.95
C LEU A 174 -29.06 -12.52 4.63
N LYS A 175 -30.28 -12.01 4.88
CA LYS A 175 -30.47 -10.67 5.43
C LYS A 175 -29.79 -10.46 6.78
N ASP A 176 -29.92 -11.41 7.70
CA ASP A 176 -29.27 -11.34 9.01
C ASP A 176 -27.73 -11.29 8.91
N HIS A 177 -27.16 -11.95 7.90
CA HIS A 177 -25.73 -11.91 7.63
C HIS A 177 -25.30 -10.55 7.06
N GLN A 178 -26.08 -9.97 6.13
CA GLN A 178 -25.86 -8.61 5.63
C GLN A 178 -25.87 -7.61 6.78
N ASP A 179 -26.89 -7.63 7.65
CA ASP A 179 -27.02 -6.68 8.76
C ASP A 179 -25.87 -6.79 9.76
N ARG A 180 -25.27 -7.99 9.89
CA ARG A 180 -24.06 -8.18 10.68
C ARG A 180 -22.81 -7.63 9.99
N VAL A 181 -22.68 -7.80 8.67
CA VAL A 181 -21.58 -7.23 7.89
C VAL A 181 -21.65 -5.71 7.95
N GLU A 182 -22.80 -5.09 7.69
CA GLU A 182 -23.00 -3.63 7.74
C GLU A 182 -22.63 -3.05 9.11
N ARG A 183 -23.09 -3.68 10.21
CA ARG A 183 -22.67 -3.31 11.57
C ARG A 183 -21.16 -3.42 11.80
N THR A 184 -20.51 -4.38 11.15
CA THR A 184 -19.05 -4.53 11.25
C THR A 184 -18.34 -3.44 10.45
N LEU A 185 -18.81 -3.14 9.23
CA LEU A 185 -18.25 -2.07 8.38
C LEU A 185 -18.36 -0.68 9.04
N ALA A 186 -19.36 -0.46 9.89
CA ALA A 186 -19.50 0.76 10.69
C ALA A 186 -18.39 0.98 11.74
N HIS A 187 -17.61 -0.05 12.09
CA HIS A 187 -16.57 0.03 13.12
C HIS A 187 -15.17 -0.32 12.61
N VAL A 188 -15.07 -0.89 11.41
CA VAL A 188 -13.78 -1.28 10.82
C VAL A 188 -13.22 -0.09 10.04
N PRO A 189 -11.97 0.34 10.31
CA PRO A 189 -11.34 1.38 9.52
C PRO A 189 -11.14 0.96 8.06
N TRP A 190 -11.15 1.91 7.12
CA TRP A 190 -11.08 1.58 5.70
C TRP A 190 -9.70 1.12 5.23
N ASN A 191 -8.61 1.55 5.89
CA ASN A 191 -7.24 1.21 5.50
C ASN A 191 -6.37 0.71 6.66
N GLN A 192 -6.96 0.08 7.68
CA GLN A 192 -6.20 -0.50 8.77
C GLN A 192 -5.52 -1.80 8.32
N VAL A 193 -4.24 -1.94 8.67
CA VAL A 193 -3.47 -3.16 8.45
C VAL A 193 -3.89 -4.23 9.46
N LEU A 194 -4.37 -5.37 8.97
CA LEU A 194 -4.87 -6.49 9.77
C LEU A 194 -3.73 -7.43 10.20
N GLY A 195 -2.77 -6.90 10.97
CA GLY A 195 -1.50 -7.59 11.28
C GLY A 195 -1.57 -8.85 12.17
N ARG A 196 -2.76 -9.31 12.58
CA ARG A 196 -2.89 -10.48 13.49
C ARG A 196 -2.82 -11.84 12.77
N LEU A 197 -2.77 -11.86 11.44
CA LEU A 197 -2.85 -13.08 10.63
C LEU A 197 -1.59 -13.32 9.79
N GLY A 198 -0.42 -12.88 10.25
CA GLY A 198 0.87 -13.15 9.61
C GLY A 198 1.15 -12.31 8.35
N ASN A 199 0.11 -11.79 7.69
CA ASN A 199 0.20 -10.91 6.54
C ASN A 199 -0.34 -9.51 6.82
N PHE A 200 0.24 -8.53 6.14
CA PHE A 200 -0.13 -7.11 6.23
C PHE A 200 -1.24 -6.76 5.22
N ILE A 201 -2.32 -7.54 5.18
CA ILE A 201 -3.49 -7.17 4.36
C ILE A 201 -4.20 -5.98 5.01
N SER A 202 -4.49 -4.98 4.21
CA SER A 202 -5.32 -3.84 4.59
C SER A 202 -6.80 -4.20 4.52
N SER A 203 -7.61 -3.57 5.36
CA SER A 203 -9.07 -3.65 5.26
C SER A 203 -9.58 -3.29 3.86
N SER A 204 -8.96 -2.35 3.14
CA SER A 204 -9.37 -1.99 1.78
C SER A 204 -9.25 -3.16 0.80
N GLU A 205 -8.20 -3.99 0.94
CA GLU A 205 -8.04 -5.22 0.17
C GLU A 205 -9.10 -6.29 0.51
N THR A 206 -9.65 -6.28 1.73
CA THR A 206 -10.72 -7.25 2.10
C THR A 206 -12.05 -7.02 1.37
N ALA A 207 -12.24 -5.85 0.75
CA ALA A 207 -13.40 -5.58 -0.10
C ALA A 207 -13.53 -6.63 -1.23
N ILE A 208 -12.40 -7.21 -1.67
CA ILE A 208 -12.37 -8.24 -2.71
C ILE A 208 -13.10 -9.53 -2.30
N ILE A 209 -13.18 -9.84 -1.00
CA ILE A 209 -13.91 -11.00 -0.46
C ILE A 209 -15.41 -10.88 -0.78
N LEU A 210 -15.93 -9.65 -0.79
CA LEU A 210 -17.32 -9.33 -1.06
C LEU A 210 -17.52 -9.00 -2.54
N SER A 211 -16.80 -9.67 -3.44
CA SER A 211 -16.85 -9.40 -4.88
C SER A 211 -16.81 -10.69 -5.70
N ASN A 212 -16.87 -10.56 -7.03
CA ASN A 212 -16.60 -11.66 -7.97
C ASN A 212 -15.18 -11.60 -8.56
N GLU A 213 -14.31 -10.77 -7.99
CA GLU A 213 -12.93 -10.62 -8.45
C GLU A 213 -12.07 -11.78 -7.90
N TRP A 214 -10.92 -12.03 -8.54
CA TRP A 214 -10.01 -13.08 -8.10
C TRP A 214 -9.35 -12.68 -6.78
N ILE A 215 -9.38 -13.59 -5.81
CA ILE A 215 -8.71 -13.41 -4.52
C ILE A 215 -7.20 -13.29 -4.77
N CYS A 216 -6.57 -12.26 -4.20
CA CYS A 216 -5.12 -12.08 -4.29
C CYS A 216 -4.37 -13.00 -3.32
N ASP A 217 -3.10 -13.28 -3.62
CA ASP A 217 -2.24 -14.18 -2.82
C ASP A 217 -2.17 -13.76 -1.35
N GLY A 218 -2.06 -12.45 -1.09
CA GLY A 218 -2.02 -11.92 0.27
C GLY A 218 -3.26 -12.29 1.10
N LEU A 219 -4.43 -12.34 0.47
CA LEU A 219 -5.67 -12.75 1.12
C LEU A 219 -5.76 -14.28 1.28
N ILE A 220 -5.31 -15.06 0.28
CA ILE A 220 -5.21 -16.51 0.38
C ILE A 220 -4.33 -16.90 1.58
N ASP A 221 -3.14 -16.33 1.67
CA ASP A 221 -2.19 -16.58 2.75
C ASP A 221 -2.75 -16.13 4.12
N THR A 222 -3.52 -15.04 4.15
CA THR A 222 -4.25 -14.59 5.36
C THR A 222 -5.28 -15.63 5.79
N MET A 223 -6.06 -16.19 4.85
CA MET A 223 -7.05 -17.23 5.11
C MET A 223 -6.38 -18.53 5.59
N LEU A 224 -5.28 -18.94 4.95
CA LEU A 224 -4.49 -20.10 5.36
C LEU A 224 -3.92 -19.90 6.77
N THR A 225 -3.41 -18.72 7.10
CA THR A 225 -2.91 -18.42 8.45
C THR A 225 -4.02 -18.44 9.49
N ALA A 226 -5.21 -17.93 9.16
CA ALA A 226 -6.37 -18.01 10.04
C ALA A 226 -6.79 -19.46 10.30
N LEU A 227 -6.78 -20.31 9.26
CA LEU A 227 -7.05 -21.74 9.39
C LEU A 227 -5.98 -22.44 10.23
N ALA A 228 -4.70 -22.16 9.99
CA ALA A 228 -3.58 -22.66 10.78
C ALA A 228 -3.78 -22.35 12.27
N THR A 229 -4.11 -21.10 12.56
CA THR A 229 -4.34 -20.62 13.93
C THR A 229 -5.48 -21.37 14.60
N ARG A 230 -6.62 -21.50 13.91
CA ARG A 230 -7.78 -22.25 14.41
C ARG A 230 -7.46 -23.72 14.66
N LEU A 231 -6.74 -24.38 13.75
CA LEU A 231 -6.35 -25.78 13.88
C LEU A 231 -5.43 -25.98 15.09
N ARG A 232 -4.45 -25.09 15.30
CA ARG A 232 -3.55 -25.13 16.46
C ARG A 232 -4.30 -24.92 17.77
N SER A 233 -5.27 -24.00 17.80
CA SER A 233 -6.11 -23.76 18.98
C SER A 233 -7.03 -24.94 19.29
N ALA A 234 -7.62 -25.58 18.27
CA ALA A 234 -8.53 -26.71 18.44
C ALA A 234 -7.80 -28.02 18.80
N ASN A 235 -6.60 -28.25 18.24
CA ASN A 235 -5.83 -29.47 18.44
C ASN A 235 -4.34 -29.16 18.71
N PRO A 236 -3.98 -28.71 19.92
CA PRO A 236 -2.60 -28.33 20.24
C PRO A 236 -1.59 -29.46 20.02
N LYS A 237 -1.99 -30.72 20.22
CA LYS A 237 -1.13 -31.90 20.03
C LYS A 237 -0.71 -32.12 18.57
N ARG A 238 -1.53 -31.69 17.61
CA ARG A 238 -1.27 -31.83 16.16
C ARG A 238 -0.76 -30.55 15.51
N ALA A 239 -0.53 -29.50 16.30
CA ALA A 239 -0.09 -28.20 15.80
C ALA A 239 1.22 -28.26 15.00
N GLY A 240 2.08 -29.25 15.26
CA GLY A 240 3.33 -29.50 14.54
C GLY A 240 3.22 -30.49 13.38
N GLU A 241 2.08 -31.16 13.20
CA GLU A 241 1.88 -32.17 12.13
C GLU A 241 1.35 -31.54 10.83
N VAL A 242 0.73 -30.36 10.91
CA VAL A 242 0.13 -29.68 9.75
C VAL A 242 1.00 -28.49 9.35
N LEU A 243 1.72 -28.65 8.25
CA LEU A 243 2.41 -27.55 7.57
C LEU A 243 1.46 -26.98 6.51
N LEU A 244 1.08 -25.71 6.66
CA LEU A 244 0.37 -24.97 5.63
C LEU A 244 1.40 -24.17 4.84
N ALA A 245 1.63 -24.58 3.59
CA ALA A 245 2.49 -23.89 2.66
C ALA A 245 1.79 -22.63 2.14
N THR A 246 2.46 -21.48 2.20
CA THR A 246 2.00 -20.25 1.54
C THR A 246 2.23 -20.32 0.04
N HIS A 247 1.61 -19.44 -0.73
CA HIS A 247 1.81 -19.39 -2.19
C HIS A 247 3.29 -19.22 -2.56
N LEU A 248 4.02 -18.40 -1.80
CA LEU A 248 5.46 -18.18 -1.98
C LEU A 248 6.28 -19.49 -1.88
N LEU A 249 5.91 -20.39 -0.97
CA LEU A 249 6.57 -21.69 -0.84
C LEU A 249 6.25 -22.59 -2.05
N ALA A 250 5.03 -22.52 -2.57
CA ALA A 250 4.63 -23.27 -3.77
C ALA A 250 5.36 -22.78 -5.03
N GLU A 251 5.49 -21.46 -5.21
CA GLU A 251 6.26 -20.88 -6.31
C GLU A 251 7.73 -21.27 -6.26
N GLN A 252 8.34 -21.34 -5.08
CA GLN A 252 9.69 -21.85 -4.91
C GLN A 252 9.81 -23.35 -5.22
N ILE A 253 8.75 -24.14 -5.04
CA ILE A 253 8.77 -25.56 -5.39
C ILE A 253 8.64 -25.76 -6.90
N VAL A 254 7.84 -24.92 -7.57
CA VAL A 254 7.51 -25.06 -9.01
C VAL A 254 8.49 -24.31 -9.92
N GLY A 255 9.04 -23.17 -9.46
CA GLY A 255 9.92 -22.28 -10.23
C GLY A 255 11.38 -22.70 -10.29
N TYR A 256 11.78 -23.76 -9.58
CA TYR A 256 13.08 -24.37 -9.75
C TYR A 256 13.03 -25.36 -10.93
N GLU A 257 13.86 -25.12 -11.97
CA GLU A 257 14.40 -26.20 -12.84
C GLU A 257 14.74 -27.42 -11.98
N PRO A 258 14.70 -28.68 -12.50
CA PRO A 258 14.74 -29.91 -11.69
C PRO A 258 15.96 -29.96 -10.75
N VAL A 259 15.82 -29.32 -9.61
CA VAL A 259 16.74 -29.39 -8.49
C VAL A 259 16.34 -30.65 -7.77
N ASP A 260 17.32 -31.54 -7.73
CA ASP A 260 17.39 -32.75 -6.93
C ASP A 260 16.40 -32.71 -5.76
N SER A 261 15.32 -33.48 -5.89
CA SER A 261 14.24 -33.57 -4.89
C SER A 261 14.77 -33.88 -3.49
N ALA A 262 15.98 -34.46 -3.40
CA ALA A 262 16.73 -34.66 -2.17
C ALA A 262 17.07 -33.35 -1.45
N ARG A 263 17.42 -32.27 -2.17
CA ARG A 263 17.78 -30.97 -1.58
C ARG A 263 16.57 -30.27 -0.97
N LEU A 264 15.44 -30.29 -1.67
CA LEU A 264 14.19 -29.69 -1.19
C LEU A 264 13.61 -30.49 -0.02
N SER A 265 13.69 -31.83 -0.08
CA SER A 265 13.38 -32.71 1.05
C SER A 265 14.27 -32.42 2.27
N ASN A 266 15.59 -32.26 2.06
CA ASN A 266 16.52 -31.93 3.13
C ASN A 266 16.25 -30.55 3.76
N GLU A 267 15.89 -29.54 2.98
CA GLU A 267 15.54 -28.21 3.51
C GLU A 267 14.20 -28.22 4.26
N LEU A 268 13.17 -28.91 3.74
CA LEU A 268 11.91 -29.13 4.46
C LEU A 268 12.15 -29.90 5.76
N GLN A 269 12.99 -30.93 5.73
CA GLN A 269 13.34 -31.73 6.90
C GLN A 269 14.15 -30.90 7.91
N ARG A 270 15.05 -30.02 7.47
CA ARG A 270 15.75 -29.05 8.33
C ARG A 270 14.80 -28.07 8.98
N CYS A 271 13.88 -27.48 8.21
CA CYS A 271 12.86 -26.57 8.73
C CYS A 271 11.96 -27.26 9.76
N THR A 272 11.53 -28.49 9.47
CA THR A 272 10.72 -29.30 10.37
C THR A 272 11.48 -29.65 11.65
N GLN A 273 12.74 -30.10 11.54
CA GLN A 273 13.59 -30.39 12.70
C GLN A 273 13.85 -29.16 13.56
N HIS A 274 14.02 -27.98 12.95
CA HIS A 274 14.20 -26.73 13.68
C HIS A 274 12.92 -26.33 14.44
N LEU A 275 11.75 -26.43 13.81
CA LEU A 275 10.46 -26.14 14.44
C LEU A 275 10.16 -27.09 15.61
N VAL A 276 10.52 -28.37 15.48
CA VAL A 276 10.37 -29.36 16.57
C VAL A 276 11.32 -29.08 17.73
N LYS A 277 12.58 -28.69 17.45
CA LYS A 277 13.58 -28.40 18.50
C LYS A 277 13.31 -27.08 19.23
N HIS A 278 12.67 -26.12 18.57
CA HIS A 278 12.48 -24.77 19.12
C HIS A 278 11.02 -24.29 18.96
N PRO A 279 10.05 -24.93 19.64
CA PRO A 279 8.67 -24.49 19.59
C PRO A 279 8.56 -23.04 20.09
N GLY A 280 8.08 -22.14 19.24
CA GLY A 280 7.87 -20.72 19.56
C GLY A 280 9.00 -19.76 19.15
N ARG A 281 10.12 -20.23 18.56
CA ARG A 281 11.16 -19.36 17.98
C ARG A 281 11.11 -19.39 16.45
N SER A 282 10.92 -18.24 15.82
CA SER A 282 11.06 -18.11 14.37
C SER A 282 12.52 -18.37 13.96
N ASN A 283 12.77 -19.30 13.04
CA ASN A 283 14.09 -19.55 12.49
C ASN A 283 14.59 -18.27 11.79
N PRO A 284 15.75 -17.68 12.19
CA PRO A 284 16.28 -16.48 11.56
C PRO A 284 16.59 -16.69 10.07
N HIS A 285 16.89 -17.91 9.64
CA HIS A 285 17.07 -18.23 8.22
C HIS A 285 15.76 -18.21 7.42
N CYS A 286 14.59 -18.37 8.06
CA CYS A 286 13.29 -18.26 7.38
C CYS A 286 12.80 -16.81 7.23
N ARG A 287 13.47 -15.82 7.83
CA ARG A 287 13.08 -14.40 7.72
C ARG A 287 13.72 -13.69 6.52
N SER A 288 14.68 -14.31 5.86
CA SER A 288 15.39 -13.79 4.68
C SER A 288 14.90 -14.39 3.36
N PHE A 289 13.72 -15.02 3.36
CA PHE A 289 13.06 -15.59 2.18
C PHE A 289 11.72 -14.91 1.94
#